data_AF-A0A0N8SCA7-F1
#
_entry.id   AF-A0A0N8SCA7-F1
#
_cell.length_a   1.000
_cell.length_b   1.000
_cell.length_c   1.000
_cell.angle_alpha   90.00
_cell.angle_beta   90.00
_cell.angle_gamma   90.00
#
_symmetry.space_group_name_H-M   'P 1'
#
loop_
_entity.id
_entity.type
_entity.pdbx_description
1 polymer ?
#
loop_
_entity_poly.entity_id
_entity_poly.type
_entity_poly.pdbx_seq_one_letter_code
_entity_poly.pdbx_strand_id
1 'polypeptide(L)'
;MTELLSEPNTGFAWTLINGELQQVIDRRGLMYRINDGSVEEWSSLGLPPERLTAKQWPGKYYVWREGEWVLDTEAQKTALASAALLVRDQRLQQAATRIAPLQYAEELGDATEAEKASLLEWKRYSVELNRIEQTPDYPLQVKWPSPPSDATAL
;
A
#
# COMPACT_ATOMS: atom_id res chain seq x y z
N MET A 1 10.06 59.44 -10.48
CA MET A 1 10.53 58.98 -9.16
C MET A 1 9.75 57.71 -8.87
N THR A 2 10.37 56.55 -9.02
CA THR A 2 9.71 55.26 -8.82
C THR A 2 9.65 55.04 -7.32
N GLU A 3 8.49 55.22 -6.71
CA GLU A 3 8.28 54.77 -5.33
C GLU A 3 8.49 53.25 -5.32
N LEU A 4 9.55 52.81 -4.65
CA LEU A 4 9.80 51.40 -4.41
C LEU A 4 8.75 50.91 -3.42
N LEU A 5 7.97 49.90 -3.83
CA LEU A 5 7.03 49.22 -2.95
C LEU A 5 7.78 48.61 -1.76
N SER A 6 7.18 48.67 -0.58
CA SER A 6 7.69 47.95 0.58
C SER A 6 7.65 46.44 0.33
N GLU A 7 8.48 45.69 1.06
CA GLU A 7 8.40 44.23 1.04
C GLU A 7 6.98 43.76 1.44
N PRO A 8 6.39 42.78 0.73
CA PRO A 8 5.10 42.24 1.11
C PRO A 8 5.21 41.46 2.42
N ASN A 9 4.09 41.33 3.13
CA ASN A 9 3.98 40.49 4.31
C ASN A 9 4.37 39.05 3.97
N THR A 10 4.91 38.31 4.94
CA THR A 10 5.28 36.91 4.76
C THR A 10 4.09 36.09 4.25
N GLY A 11 4.25 35.44 3.09
CA GLY A 11 3.20 34.65 2.44
C GLY A 11 2.21 35.46 1.59
N PHE A 12 2.53 36.71 1.27
CA PHE A 12 1.75 37.58 0.39
C PHE A 12 2.61 38.10 -0.76
N ALA A 13 1.94 38.50 -1.84
CA ALA A 13 2.54 39.21 -2.97
C ALA A 13 1.73 40.47 -3.29
N TRP A 14 2.42 41.50 -3.75
CA TRP A 14 1.77 42.69 -4.29
C TRP A 14 1.10 42.38 -5.63
N THR A 15 -0.12 42.86 -5.79
CA THR A 15 -0.86 42.81 -7.05
C THR A 15 -1.70 44.08 -7.21
N LEU A 16 -2.03 44.42 -8.46
CA LEU A 16 -2.87 45.54 -8.80
C LEU A 16 -4.29 45.02 -9.07
N ILE A 17 -5.24 45.37 -8.21
CA ILE A 17 -6.65 44.96 -8.33
C ILE A 17 -7.47 46.22 -8.51
N ASN A 18 -8.16 46.34 -9.65
CA ASN A 18 -8.98 47.53 -10.00
C ASN A 18 -8.23 48.86 -9.92
N GLY A 19 -6.92 48.87 -10.17
CA GLY A 19 -6.08 50.07 -10.12
C GLY A 19 -5.53 50.41 -8.74
N GLU A 20 -5.80 49.60 -7.72
CA GLU A 20 -5.26 49.76 -6.38
C GLU A 20 -4.25 48.65 -6.05
N LEU A 21 -3.14 49.03 -5.41
CA LEU A 21 -2.15 48.07 -4.91
C LEU A 21 -2.67 47.36 -3.67
N GLN A 22 -2.74 46.04 -3.74
CA GLN A 22 -3.18 45.19 -2.65
C GLN A 22 -2.21 44.03 -2.45
N GLN A 23 -2.05 43.61 -1.21
CA GLN A 23 -1.34 42.37 -0.89
C GLN A 23 -2.33 41.20 -0.90
N VAL A 24 -2.04 40.19 -1.71
CA VAL A 24 -2.85 38.97 -1.80
C VAL A 24 -1.99 37.77 -1.41
N ILE A 25 -2.62 36.79 -0.77
CA ILE A 25 -1.97 35.53 -0.36
C ILE A 25 -1.21 34.93 -1.55
N ASP A 26 0.06 34.58 -1.32
CA ASP A 26 0.88 33.88 -2.29
C ASP A 26 1.10 32.44 -1.84
N ARG A 27 0.42 31.51 -2.52
CA ARG A 27 0.50 30.06 -2.30
C ARG A 27 0.95 29.32 -3.55
N ARG A 28 1.52 30.04 -4.53
CA ARG A 28 1.91 29.46 -5.81
C ARG A 28 2.98 28.39 -5.62
N GLY A 29 2.97 27.39 -6.49
CA GLY A 29 3.86 26.24 -6.45
C GLY A 29 3.12 24.92 -6.49
N LEU A 30 3.81 23.84 -6.15
CA LEU A 30 3.26 22.49 -6.15
C LEU A 30 2.28 22.31 -4.99
N MET A 31 1.07 21.89 -5.31
CA MET A 31 0.01 21.52 -4.38
C MET A 31 -0.45 20.09 -4.64
N TYR A 32 -1.19 19.52 -3.69
CA TYR A 32 -1.68 18.15 -3.74
C TYR A 32 -3.20 18.17 -3.79
N ARG A 33 -3.80 17.35 -4.64
CA ARG A 33 -5.25 17.18 -4.65
C ARG A 33 -5.69 16.37 -3.45
N ILE A 34 -6.74 16.81 -2.75
CA ILE A 34 -7.20 16.19 -1.50
C ILE A 34 -7.88 14.82 -1.70
N ASN A 35 -8.31 14.50 -2.94
CA ASN A 35 -9.01 13.26 -3.27
C ASN A 35 -8.05 12.07 -3.48
N ASP A 36 -6.89 12.31 -4.08
CA ASP A 36 -5.97 11.24 -4.53
C ASP A 36 -4.49 11.59 -4.35
N GLY A 37 -4.18 12.77 -3.82
CA GLY A 37 -2.81 13.25 -3.61
C GLY A 37 -2.00 13.53 -4.85
N SER A 38 -2.62 13.54 -6.04
CA SER A 38 -1.94 13.93 -7.27
C SER A 38 -1.43 15.37 -7.18
N VAL A 39 -0.27 15.61 -7.79
CA VAL A 39 0.38 16.93 -7.76
C VAL A 39 -0.24 17.83 -8.82
N GLU A 40 -0.53 19.07 -8.44
CA GLU A 40 -1.01 20.13 -9.32
C GLU A 40 -0.22 21.41 -9.04
N GLU A 41 0.25 22.08 -10.10
CA GLU A 41 0.89 23.38 -9.96
C GLU A 41 -0.18 24.47 -9.83
N TRP A 42 -0.11 25.24 -8.75
CA TRP A 42 -0.92 26.43 -8.54
C TRP A 42 -0.13 27.67 -8.91
N SER A 43 -0.59 28.44 -9.90
CA SER A 43 0.14 29.60 -10.43
C SER A 43 -0.56 30.94 -10.17
N SER A 44 -1.75 30.94 -9.56
CA SER A 44 -2.52 32.15 -9.28
C SER A 44 -2.26 32.69 -7.88
N LEU A 45 -2.35 34.01 -7.73
CA LEU A 45 -2.40 34.65 -6.41
C LEU A 45 -3.79 34.45 -5.78
N GLY A 46 -3.83 34.36 -4.47
CA GLY A 46 -5.04 34.17 -3.68
C GLY A 46 -5.15 32.78 -3.07
N LEU A 47 -6.32 32.50 -2.52
CA LEU A 47 -6.62 31.19 -1.94
C LEU A 47 -6.70 30.14 -3.06
N PRO A 48 -5.99 29.01 -2.92
CA PRO A 48 -6.13 27.91 -3.85
C PRO A 48 -7.55 27.32 -3.74
N PRO A 49 -8.05 26.65 -4.79
CA PRO A 49 -9.32 25.95 -4.73
C PRO A 49 -9.35 24.91 -3.61
N GLU A 50 -10.51 24.68 -2.99
CA GLU A 50 -10.67 23.76 -1.86
C GLU A 50 -10.23 22.31 -2.14
N ARG A 51 -10.15 21.93 -3.43
CA ARG A 51 -9.63 20.62 -3.85
C ARG A 51 -8.12 20.46 -3.63
N LEU A 52 -7.39 21.54 -3.32
CA LEU A 52 -5.93 21.56 -3.21
C LEU A 52 -5.47 21.83 -1.78
N THR A 53 -4.36 21.20 -1.41
CA THR A 53 -3.65 21.44 -0.15
C THR A 53 -2.16 21.56 -0.39
N ALA A 54 -1.48 22.38 0.42
CA ALA A 54 -0.01 22.42 0.43
C ALA A 54 0.60 21.25 1.21
N LYS A 55 -0.21 20.49 1.97
CA LYS A 55 0.26 19.34 2.74
C LYS A 55 0.53 18.18 1.80
N GLN A 56 1.77 17.72 1.79
CA GLN A 56 2.18 16.56 1.01
C GLN A 56 1.34 15.34 1.33
N TRP A 57 0.86 14.68 0.28
CA TRP A 57 0.12 13.43 0.43
C TRP A 57 1.06 12.32 0.95
N PRO A 58 0.75 11.70 2.10
CA PRO A 58 1.64 10.69 2.67
C PRO A 58 1.59 9.34 1.94
N GLY A 59 0.49 9.05 1.23
CA GLY A 59 0.39 7.86 0.37
C GLY A 59 -1.03 7.29 0.22
N LYS A 60 -1.14 6.20 -0.55
CA LYS A 60 -2.37 5.60 -1.10
C LYS A 60 -3.56 5.43 -0.15
N TYR A 61 -3.34 5.23 1.15
CA TYR A 61 -4.40 5.00 2.13
C TYR A 61 -4.72 6.24 2.97
N TYR A 62 -4.13 7.39 2.68
CA TYR A 62 -4.47 8.64 3.35
C TYR A 62 -5.60 9.35 2.61
N VAL A 63 -6.64 9.69 3.37
CA VAL A 63 -7.81 10.43 2.90
C VAL A 63 -7.87 11.78 3.61
N TRP A 64 -8.32 12.81 2.92
CA TRP A 64 -8.42 14.15 3.51
C TRP A 64 -9.66 14.25 4.40
N ARG A 65 -9.47 14.54 5.70
CA ARG A 65 -10.54 14.74 6.69
C ARG A 65 -10.18 15.94 7.57
N GLU A 66 -11.11 16.88 7.71
CA GLU A 66 -10.97 18.03 8.62
C GLU A 66 -9.67 18.84 8.43
N GLY A 67 -9.19 18.96 7.19
CA GLY A 67 -7.98 19.73 6.88
C GLY A 67 -6.66 18.97 7.11
N GLU A 68 -6.72 17.66 7.37
CA GLU A 68 -5.56 16.79 7.56
C GLU A 68 -5.63 15.52 6.71
N TRP A 69 -4.46 14.95 6.41
CA TRP A 69 -4.35 13.61 5.87
C TRP A 69 -4.51 12.58 6.99
N VAL A 70 -5.57 11.79 6.92
CA VAL A 70 -5.86 10.74 7.91
C VAL A 70 -5.74 9.38 7.24
N LEU A 71 -4.99 8.47 7.88
CA LEU A 71 -4.84 7.10 7.38
C LEU A 71 -6.17 6.34 7.51
N ASP A 72 -6.69 5.87 6.38
CA ASP A 72 -7.77 4.90 6.30
C ASP A 72 -7.23 3.50 6.62
N THR A 73 -7.21 3.20 7.91
CA THR A 73 -6.66 1.96 8.45
C THR A 73 -7.44 0.74 7.96
N GLU A 74 -8.75 0.85 7.76
CA GLU A 74 -9.58 -0.27 7.30
C GLU A 74 -9.37 -0.54 5.81
N ALA A 75 -9.26 0.50 4.98
CA ALA A 75 -8.88 0.34 3.58
C ALA A 75 -7.47 -0.26 3.43
N GLN A 76 -6.52 0.18 4.27
CA GLN A 76 -5.16 -0.39 4.30
C GLN A 76 -5.19 -1.88 4.68
N LYS A 77 -5.83 -2.24 5.80
CA LYS A 77 -5.94 -3.64 6.25
C LYS A 77 -6.63 -4.52 5.21
N THR A 78 -7.72 -4.04 4.61
CA THR A 78 -8.45 -4.77 3.57
C THR A 78 -7.56 -5.08 2.38
N ALA A 79 -6.81 -4.08 1.89
CA ALA A 79 -5.89 -4.28 0.78
C ALA A 79 -4.74 -5.24 1.12
N LEU A 80 -4.17 -5.14 2.32
CA LEU A 80 -3.14 -6.06 2.80
C LEU A 80 -3.67 -7.50 2.93
N ALA A 81 -4.87 -7.67 3.48
CA ALA A 81 -5.54 -8.96 3.60
C ALA A 81 -5.75 -9.58 2.21
N SER A 82 -6.33 -8.85 1.26
CA SER A 82 -6.51 -9.33 -0.11
C SER A 82 -5.18 -9.74 -0.77
N ALA A 83 -4.12 -8.94 -0.61
CA ALA A 83 -2.80 -9.27 -1.14
C ALA A 83 -2.21 -10.53 -0.50
N ALA A 84 -2.36 -10.69 0.83
CA ALA A 84 -1.91 -11.89 1.54
C ALA A 84 -2.66 -13.14 1.08
N LEU A 85 -3.98 -13.07 0.89
CA LEU A 85 -4.77 -14.21 0.40
C LEU A 85 -4.34 -14.65 -1.00
N LEU A 86 -4.00 -13.72 -1.90
CA LEU A 86 -3.47 -14.06 -3.22
C LEU A 86 -2.14 -14.84 -3.11
N VAL A 87 -1.24 -14.42 -2.22
CA VAL A 87 0.03 -15.13 -1.99
C VAL A 87 -0.21 -16.51 -1.36
N ARG A 88 -1.16 -16.62 -0.42
CA ARG A 88 -1.57 -17.89 0.17
C ARG A 88 -2.03 -18.87 -0.89
N ASP A 89 -2.94 -18.44 -1.74
CA ASP A 89 -3.57 -19.29 -2.75
C ASP A 89 -2.54 -19.75 -3.80
N GLN A 90 -1.61 -18.87 -4.20
CA GLN A 90 -0.48 -19.23 -5.06
C GLN A 90 0.41 -20.31 -4.42
N ARG A 91 0.74 -20.17 -3.13
CA ARG A 91 1.57 -21.15 -2.41
C ARG A 91 0.84 -22.48 -2.19
N LEU A 92 -0.47 -22.45 -1.95
CA LEU A 92 -1.31 -23.64 -1.86
C LEU A 92 -1.38 -24.38 -3.19
N GLN A 93 -1.51 -23.65 -4.31
CA GLN A 93 -1.46 -24.23 -5.64
C GLN A 93 -0.12 -24.93 -5.91
N GLN A 94 1.00 -24.31 -5.53
CA GLN A 94 2.32 -24.95 -5.62
C GLN A 94 2.43 -26.20 -4.75
N ALA A 95 1.93 -26.16 -3.51
CA ALA A 95 1.92 -27.34 -2.65
C ALA A 95 1.08 -28.48 -3.23
N ALA A 96 -0.08 -28.17 -3.82
CA ALA A 96 -0.95 -29.16 -4.44
C ALA A 96 -0.25 -29.92 -5.59
N THR A 97 0.58 -29.25 -6.40
CA THR A 97 1.32 -29.92 -7.49
C THR A 97 2.42 -30.86 -6.98
N ARG A 98 2.94 -30.62 -5.77
CA ARG A 98 3.92 -31.51 -5.10
C ARG A 98 3.24 -32.67 -4.38
N ILE A 99 2.08 -32.42 -3.77
CA ILE A 99 1.30 -33.44 -3.05
C ILE A 99 0.75 -34.50 -4.00
N ALA A 100 0.22 -34.11 -5.16
CA ALA A 100 -0.48 -35.04 -6.07
C ALA A 100 0.32 -36.30 -6.43
N PRO A 101 1.57 -36.23 -6.95
CA PRO A 101 2.34 -37.44 -7.29
C PRO A 101 2.70 -38.29 -6.06
N LEU A 102 3.03 -37.66 -4.92
CA LEU A 102 3.35 -38.35 -3.67
C LEU A 102 2.13 -39.11 -3.13
N GLN A 103 0.95 -38.50 -3.24
CA GLN A 103 -0.31 -39.10 -2.86
C GLN A 103 -0.64 -40.32 -3.73
N TYR A 104 -0.40 -40.25 -5.05
CA TYR A 104 -0.57 -41.42 -5.93
C TYR A 104 0.39 -42.56 -5.58
N ALA A 105 1.65 -42.26 -5.28
CA ALA A 105 2.61 -43.28 -4.83
C ALA A 105 2.18 -43.95 -3.52
N GLU A 106 1.63 -43.19 -2.57
CA GLU A 106 1.09 -43.71 -1.31
C GLU A 106 -0.14 -44.61 -1.56
N GLU A 107 -1.06 -44.19 -2.43
CA GLU A 107 -2.27 -44.92 -2.79
C GLU A 107 -2.01 -46.22 -3.55
N LEU A 108 -0.97 -46.25 -4.39
CA LEU A 108 -0.54 -47.45 -5.11
C LEU A 108 0.27 -48.41 -4.22
N GLY A 109 0.70 -47.96 -3.03
CA GLY A 109 1.57 -48.74 -2.15
C GLY A 109 3.04 -48.74 -2.55
N ASP A 110 3.42 -47.88 -3.52
CA ASP A 110 4.77 -47.80 -4.09
C ASP A 110 5.63 -46.68 -3.46
N ALA A 111 5.06 -45.85 -2.57
CA ALA A 111 5.78 -44.77 -1.92
C ALA A 111 6.92 -45.26 -1.01
N THR A 112 8.10 -44.71 -1.24
CA THR A 112 9.26 -44.82 -0.35
C THR A 112 9.02 -44.08 0.98
N GLU A 113 9.79 -44.41 2.01
CA GLU A 113 9.71 -43.70 3.30
C GLU A 113 10.06 -42.20 3.17
N ALA A 114 10.96 -41.84 2.24
CA ALA A 114 11.29 -40.45 1.96
C ALA A 114 10.12 -39.69 1.29
N GLU A 115 9.39 -40.33 0.38
CA GLU A 115 8.19 -39.76 -0.24
C GLU A 115 7.05 -39.59 0.77
N LYS A 116 6.84 -40.56 1.67
CA LYS A 116 5.86 -40.43 2.76
C LYS A 116 6.20 -39.28 3.71
N ALA A 117 7.48 -39.12 4.07
CA ALA A 117 7.94 -38.00 4.88
C ALA A 117 7.68 -36.66 4.17
N SER A 118 8.04 -36.57 2.89
CA SER A 118 7.80 -35.39 2.05
C SER A 118 6.31 -35.06 1.95
N LEU A 119 5.45 -36.06 1.75
CA LEU A 119 3.99 -35.90 1.67
C LEU A 119 3.43 -35.28 2.95
N LEU A 120 3.91 -35.74 4.12
CA LEU A 120 3.50 -35.21 5.41
C LEU A 120 3.94 -33.76 5.61
N GLU A 121 5.16 -33.41 5.22
CA GLU A 121 5.67 -32.03 5.29
C GLU A 121 4.86 -31.08 4.39
N TRP A 122 4.59 -31.47 3.15
CA TRP A 122 3.77 -30.67 2.23
C TRP A 122 2.32 -30.50 2.72
N LYS A 123 1.73 -31.55 3.30
CA LYS A 123 0.40 -31.47 3.94
C LYS A 123 0.41 -30.50 5.13
N ARG A 124 1.42 -30.55 6.01
CA ARG A 124 1.57 -29.60 7.14
C ARG A 124 1.74 -28.16 6.66
N TYR A 125 2.62 -27.94 5.70
CA TYR A 125 2.82 -26.62 5.08
C TYR A 125 1.50 -26.04 4.53
N SER A 126 0.71 -26.85 3.83
CA SER A 126 -0.60 -26.43 3.30
C SER A 126 -1.59 -26.05 4.41
N VAL A 127 -1.58 -26.78 5.53
CA VAL A 127 -2.41 -26.46 6.71
C VAL A 127 -1.97 -25.14 7.35
N GLU A 128 -0.67 -24.90 7.48
CA GLU A 128 -0.13 -23.65 8.01
C GLU A 128 -0.48 -22.45 7.12
N LEU A 129 -0.36 -22.60 5.80
CA LEU A 129 -0.81 -21.60 4.84
C LEU A 129 -2.30 -21.28 4.98
N ASN A 130 -3.15 -22.29 5.14
CA ASN A 130 -4.59 -22.08 5.33
C ASN A 130 -4.93 -21.35 6.64
N ARG A 131 -4.00 -21.27 7.58
CA ARG A 131 -4.20 -20.64 8.90
C ARG A 131 -3.53 -19.28 9.05
N ILE A 132 -2.94 -18.71 7.99
CA ILE A 132 -2.25 -17.41 8.08
C ILE A 132 -3.14 -16.30 8.66
N GLU A 133 -4.44 -16.34 8.39
CA GLU A 133 -5.42 -15.35 8.87
C GLU A 133 -5.65 -15.44 10.39
N GLN A 134 -5.27 -16.55 11.01
CA GLN A 134 -5.39 -16.79 12.45
C GLN A 134 -4.13 -16.32 13.21
N THR A 135 -3.13 -15.79 12.51
CA THR A 135 -1.91 -15.28 13.14
C THR A 135 -2.14 -13.89 13.75
N PRO A 136 -1.52 -13.56 14.91
CA PRO A 136 -1.78 -12.29 15.61
C PRO A 136 -1.46 -11.02 14.80
N ASP A 137 -0.51 -11.14 13.87
CA ASP A 137 0.03 -10.01 13.11
C ASP A 137 -0.73 -9.79 11.78
N TYR A 138 -1.66 -10.68 11.42
CA TYR A 138 -2.46 -10.57 10.19
C TYR A 138 -3.45 -9.38 10.26
N PRO A 139 -3.65 -8.63 9.16
CA PRO A 139 -2.98 -8.71 7.85
C PRO A 139 -1.74 -7.79 7.74
N LEU A 140 -1.37 -7.10 8.82
CA LEU A 140 -0.31 -6.08 8.79
C LEU A 140 1.07 -6.68 8.55
N GLN A 141 1.32 -7.86 9.10
CA GLN A 141 2.55 -8.63 8.89
C GLN A 141 2.21 -10.12 8.88
N VAL A 142 2.52 -10.80 7.78
CA VAL A 142 2.28 -12.24 7.64
C VAL A 142 3.60 -12.99 7.78
N LYS A 143 3.67 -13.89 8.78
CA LYS A 143 4.77 -14.83 8.94
C LYS A 143 4.48 -16.06 8.10
N TRP A 144 5.11 -16.12 6.94
CA TRP A 144 4.92 -17.21 6.00
C TRP A 144 5.69 -18.46 6.44
N PRO A 145 5.07 -19.65 6.41
CA PRO A 145 5.82 -20.89 6.58
C PRO A 145 6.81 -21.08 5.41
N SER A 146 7.90 -21.79 5.68
CA SER A 146 8.88 -22.16 4.66
C SER A 146 8.39 -23.39 3.90
N PRO A 147 8.51 -23.41 2.55
CA PRO A 147 8.18 -24.60 1.78
C PRO A 147 9.14 -25.74 2.16
N PRO A 148 8.67 -27.00 2.20
CA PRO A 148 9.54 -28.17 2.35
C PRO A 148 10.58 -28.27 1.23
N SER A 149 11.71 -28.92 1.52
CA SER A 149 12.71 -29.27 0.50
C SER A 149 12.27 -30.51 -0.27
N ASP A 150 12.39 -30.51 -1.60
CA ASP A 150 12.16 -31.70 -2.41
C ASP A 150 13.21 -32.77 -2.06
N ALA A 151 12.78 -33.89 -1.45
CA ALA A 151 13.67 -35.03 -1.15
C ALA A 151 14.11 -35.80 -2.41
N THR A 152 13.53 -35.51 -3.58
CA THR A 152 13.74 -36.18 -4.86
C THR A 152 14.86 -35.60 -5.72
N ALA A 153 15.63 -34.62 -5.22
CA ALA A 153 16.77 -34.04 -5.92
C ALA A 153 18.11 -34.69 -5.51
N LEU A 154 18.24 -36.01 -5.62
CA LEU A 154 19.51 -36.75 -5.61
C LEU A 154 19.45 -37.97 -6.53
#